data_AF-A0AAV8YTK1-F1
#
_entry.id   AF-A0AAV8YTK1-F1
#
_cell.length_a   1.000
_cell.length_b   1.000
_cell.length_c   1.000
_cell.angle_alpha   90.00
_cell.angle_beta   90.00
_cell.angle_gamma   90.00
#
_symmetry.space_group_name_H-M   'P 1'
#
loop_
_entity.id
_entity.type
_entity.pdbx_description
1 polymer ?
#
loop_
_entity_poly.entity_id
_entity_poly.type
_entity_poly.pdbx_seq_one_letter_code
_entity_poly.pdbx_strand_id
1 'polypeptide(L)'
;ACFSIVLTKKTQAKIKKVWVHPINQLRLEYGEYHRLCKELQDYPDRYFHYFRMTKSQFDALLSQVEDGITKQSTNYRKCITAKERLVVTLRILATGISFRDAAYRYRMGESTVNSIVKETCSEICRVRCVPFIYLIFKIHALPYVNVPYTTGLGVMFPLGRTGSATYHVQYHDHN
;
A
#
# COMPACT_ATOMS: atom_id res chain seq x y z
N ALA A 1 -28.74 40.79 -6.91
CA ALA A 1 -27.53 41.31 -6.24
C ALA A 1 -26.34 40.46 -6.65
N CYS A 2 -25.25 41.06 -7.15
CA CYS A 2 -24.06 40.32 -7.57
C CYS A 2 -23.07 40.21 -6.40
N PHE A 3 -22.75 39.00 -5.97
CA PHE A 3 -21.71 38.75 -4.97
C PHE A 3 -20.33 38.77 -5.62
N SER A 4 -19.59 39.86 -5.44
CA SER A 4 -18.20 39.98 -5.90
C SER A 4 -17.27 39.20 -4.97
N ILE A 5 -16.74 38.06 -5.42
CA ILE A 5 -15.73 37.30 -4.67
C ILE A 5 -14.37 38.00 -4.81
N VAL A 6 -13.95 38.70 -3.76
CA VAL A 6 -12.61 39.32 -3.68
C VAL A 6 -11.58 38.26 -3.33
N LEU A 7 -10.84 37.79 -4.34
CA LEU A 7 -9.72 36.86 -4.15
C LEU A 7 -8.48 37.59 -3.63
N THR A 8 -8.36 37.74 -2.31
CA THR A 8 -7.14 38.26 -1.67
C THR A 8 -5.96 37.32 -1.90
N LYS A 9 -4.93 37.77 -2.61
CA LYS A 9 -3.67 37.03 -2.79
C LYS A 9 -2.93 36.91 -1.46
N LYS A 10 -3.13 35.79 -0.74
CA LYS A 10 -2.27 35.44 0.42
C LYS A 10 -0.86 35.15 -0.08
N THR A 11 0.13 35.89 0.43
CA THR A 11 1.54 35.62 0.17
C THR A 11 1.89 34.23 0.68
N GLN A 12 2.16 33.29 -0.24
CA GLN A 12 2.47 31.91 0.13
C GLN A 12 3.81 31.87 0.86
N ALA A 13 3.78 31.64 2.17
CA ALA A 13 4.97 31.43 2.97
C ALA A 13 5.75 30.23 2.40
N LYS A 14 7.04 30.40 2.11
CA LYS A 14 7.89 29.32 1.58
C LYS A 14 7.86 28.13 2.55
N ILE A 15 7.25 27.03 2.13
CA ILE A 15 7.22 25.78 2.88
C ILE A 15 8.67 25.35 3.15
N LYS A 16 9.06 25.29 4.43
CA LYS A 16 10.40 24.83 4.82
C LYS A 16 10.57 23.39 4.34
N LYS A 17 11.63 23.12 3.56
CA LYS A 17 11.98 21.77 3.10
C LYS A 17 12.41 20.93 4.31
N VAL A 18 11.48 20.18 4.91
CA VAL A 18 11.75 19.24 5.99
C VAL A 18 12.38 17.95 5.45
N TRP A 19 13.49 17.51 6.04
CA TRP A 19 14.21 16.29 5.63
C TRP A 19 13.42 15.00 5.90
N VAL A 20 12.54 15.02 6.90
CA VAL A 20 11.49 14.02 7.16
C VAL A 20 10.22 14.76 7.55
N HIS A 21 9.11 14.46 6.87
CA HIS A 21 7.81 15.05 7.20
C HIS A 21 7.38 14.67 8.63
N PRO A 22 6.85 15.60 9.46
CA PRO A 22 6.51 15.33 10.86
C PRO A 22 5.61 14.10 11.08
N ILE A 23 4.66 13.85 10.18
CA ILE A 23 3.79 12.65 10.20
C ILE A 23 4.61 11.34 10.24
N ASN A 24 5.76 11.31 9.55
CA ASN A 24 6.63 10.14 9.44
C ASN A 24 7.65 10.03 10.58
N GLN A 25 7.88 11.11 11.33
CA GLN A 25 8.66 11.06 12.58
C GLN A 25 7.88 10.27 13.65
N LEU A 26 6.55 10.43 13.65
CA LEU A 26 5.58 9.74 14.51
C LEU A 26 5.29 8.27 14.10
N ARG A 27 6.19 7.62 13.34
CA ARG A 27 6.03 6.24 12.84
C ARG A 27 5.89 5.21 13.97
N LEU A 28 6.72 5.33 15.01
CA LEU A 28 6.79 4.33 16.11
C LEU A 28 5.54 4.34 17.01
N GLU A 29 4.83 5.46 17.07
CA GLU A 29 3.67 5.68 17.94
C GLU A 29 2.35 5.43 17.19
N TYR A 30 2.23 5.94 15.95
CA TYR A 30 0.97 5.91 15.21
C TYR A 30 0.97 5.01 13.97
N GLY A 31 2.11 4.45 13.56
CA GLY A 31 2.21 3.58 12.39
C GLY A 31 1.45 2.26 12.58
N GLU A 32 0.79 1.79 11.53
CA GLU A 32 -0.06 0.59 11.56
C GLU A 32 0.67 -0.68 12.05
N TYR A 33 1.98 -0.80 11.77
CA TYR A 33 2.81 -1.89 12.30
C TYR A 33 2.93 -1.88 13.83
N HIS A 34 3.10 -0.71 14.45
CA HIS A 34 3.39 -0.61 15.88
C HIS A 34 2.14 -0.71 16.77
N ARG A 35 0.95 -0.45 16.21
CA ARG A 35 -0.35 -0.60 16.87
C ARG A 35 -1.06 -1.88 16.39
N LEU A 36 -1.77 -1.79 15.27
CA LEU A 36 -2.62 -2.87 14.74
C LEU A 36 -1.87 -4.20 14.55
N CYS A 37 -0.65 -4.20 13.99
CA CYS A 37 0.07 -5.47 13.75
C CYS A 37 0.66 -6.11 15.03
N LYS A 38 0.60 -5.42 16.19
CA LYS A 38 0.80 -6.05 17.49
C LYS A 38 -0.50 -6.68 17.99
N GLU A 39 -1.57 -5.90 18.05
CA GLU A 39 -2.91 -6.34 18.47
C GLU A 39 -3.40 -7.56 17.69
N LEU A 40 -3.13 -7.62 16.38
CA LEU A 40 -3.48 -8.75 15.53
C LEU A 40 -2.79 -10.07 15.90
N GLN A 41 -1.68 -10.07 16.66
CA GLN A 41 -0.94 -11.30 17.00
C GLN A 41 -1.69 -12.19 18.01
N ASP A 42 -2.69 -11.63 18.70
CA ASP A 42 -3.52 -12.31 19.69
C ASP A 42 -4.83 -12.86 19.06
N TYR A 43 -5.17 -12.44 17.84
CA TYR A 43 -6.39 -12.83 17.13
C TYR A 43 -6.08 -13.57 15.81
N PRO A 44 -5.95 -14.92 15.83
CA PRO A 44 -5.47 -15.68 14.67
C PRO A 44 -6.33 -15.51 13.40
N ASP A 45 -7.65 -15.41 13.54
CA ASP A 45 -8.55 -15.25 12.39
C ASP A 45 -8.35 -13.88 11.71
N ARG A 46 -8.25 -12.82 12.53
CA ARG A 46 -7.99 -11.46 12.04
C ARG A 46 -6.58 -11.36 11.44
N TYR A 47 -5.61 -12.03 12.04
CA TYR A 47 -4.25 -12.13 11.50
C TYR A 47 -4.26 -12.78 10.11
N PHE A 48 -4.95 -13.91 9.95
CA PHE A 48 -5.08 -14.60 8.68
C PHE A 48 -5.82 -13.74 7.64
N HIS A 49 -6.89 -13.04 8.00
CA HIS A 49 -7.54 -12.11 7.07
C HIS A 49 -6.65 -10.92 6.68
N TYR A 50 -5.81 -10.42 7.59
CA TYR A 50 -4.94 -9.28 7.33
C TYR A 50 -3.72 -9.61 6.45
N PHE A 51 -3.10 -10.78 6.68
CA PHE A 51 -1.84 -11.21 6.03
C PHE A 51 -2.01 -12.34 5.00
N ARG A 52 -3.18 -12.98 4.91
CA ARG A 52 -3.47 -14.18 4.09
C ARG A 52 -2.57 -15.38 4.42
N MET A 53 -2.05 -15.44 5.64
CA MET A 53 -1.20 -16.53 6.16
C MET A 53 -1.31 -16.62 7.68
N THR A 54 -0.95 -17.78 8.25
CA THR A 54 -0.90 -17.96 9.71
C THR A 54 0.35 -17.31 10.30
N LYS A 55 0.35 -17.06 11.62
CA LYS A 55 1.53 -16.55 12.36
C LYS A 55 2.75 -17.46 12.18
N SER A 56 2.57 -18.78 12.23
CA SER A 56 3.64 -19.75 11.99
C SER A 56 4.22 -19.68 10.58
N GLN A 57 3.39 -19.49 9.54
CA GLN A 57 3.85 -19.27 8.18
C GLN A 57 4.57 -17.93 8.00
N PHE A 58 4.11 -16.88 8.69
CA PHE A 58 4.77 -15.58 8.69
C PHE A 58 6.16 -15.65 9.34
N ASP A 59 6.27 -16.23 10.54
CA ASP A 59 7.54 -16.29 11.27
C ASP A 59 8.54 -17.24 10.55
N ALA A 60 8.07 -18.32 9.91
CA ALA A 60 8.89 -19.17 9.04
C ALA A 60 9.31 -18.52 7.72
N LEU A 61 8.50 -17.61 7.15
CA LEU A 61 8.91 -16.78 6.02
C LEU A 61 9.90 -15.70 6.45
N LEU A 62 9.71 -15.12 7.64
CA LEU A 62 10.61 -14.10 8.17
C LEU A 62 12.01 -14.67 8.35
N SER A 63 12.18 -15.82 9.02
CA SER A 63 13.50 -16.41 9.28
C SER A 63 14.31 -16.74 8.01
N GLN A 64 13.65 -17.03 6.88
CA GLN A 64 14.33 -17.31 5.62
C GLN A 64 14.76 -16.06 4.85
N VAL A 65 14.11 -14.92 5.10
CA VAL A 65 14.23 -13.69 4.30
C VAL A 65 14.82 -12.52 5.12
N GLU A 66 14.93 -12.68 6.45
CA GLU A 66 15.48 -11.69 7.39
C GLU A 66 16.92 -11.29 7.03
N ASP A 67 17.78 -12.25 6.67
CA ASP A 67 19.18 -11.98 6.29
C ASP A 67 19.31 -11.05 5.07
N GLY A 68 18.43 -11.19 4.08
CA GLY A 68 18.44 -10.35 2.86
C GLY A 68 17.73 -9.00 3.02
N ILE A 69 16.83 -8.87 4.00
CA ILE A 69 16.00 -7.67 4.21
C ILE A 69 16.55 -6.77 5.33
N THR A 70 17.34 -7.32 6.26
CA THR A 70 17.86 -6.59 7.42
C THR A 70 18.80 -5.47 6.97
N LYS A 71 18.43 -4.23 7.28
CA LYS A 71 19.29 -3.06 7.11
C LYS A 71 19.85 -2.61 8.45
N GLN A 72 21.15 -2.29 8.47
CA GLN A 72 21.83 -1.78 9.66
C GLN A 72 21.21 -0.43 10.09
N SER A 73 21.04 -0.23 11.40
CA SER A 73 20.56 1.04 11.93
C SER A 73 21.71 2.05 11.93
N THR A 74 21.53 3.18 11.23
CA THR A 74 22.45 4.30 11.29
C THR A 74 22.06 5.26 12.42
N ASN A 75 23.04 5.99 12.96
CA ASN A 75 22.87 6.84 14.15
C ASN A 75 21.81 7.97 13.97
N TYR A 76 21.43 8.27 12.72
CA TYR A 76 20.50 9.35 12.37
C TYR A 76 19.02 8.94 12.28
N ARG A 77 18.71 7.64 12.09
CA ARG A 77 17.32 7.15 11.98
C ARG A 77 17.23 5.71 12.48
N LYS A 78 16.29 5.45 13.40
CA LYS A 78 15.89 4.07 13.74
C LYS A 78 15.47 3.33 12.47
N CYS A 79 16.14 2.22 12.18
CA CYS A 79 15.87 1.42 11.01
C CYS A 79 14.41 0.92 10.98
N ILE A 80 13.95 0.55 9.79
CA ILE A 80 12.70 -0.18 9.59
C ILE A 80 13.07 -1.66 9.69
N THR A 81 12.56 -2.35 10.71
CA THR A 81 12.95 -3.74 11.03
C THR A 81 12.57 -4.71 9.91
N ALA A 82 13.27 -5.84 9.77
CA ALA A 82 12.94 -6.84 8.75
C ALA A 82 11.48 -7.32 8.84
N LYS A 83 10.99 -7.57 10.07
CA LYS A 83 9.59 -7.90 10.36
C LYS A 83 8.60 -6.83 9.87
N GLU A 84 8.88 -5.55 10.12
CA GLU A 84 8.06 -4.42 9.65
C GLU A 84 8.06 -4.31 8.12
N ARG A 85 9.21 -4.52 7.48
CA ARG A 85 9.37 -4.51 6.02
C ARG A 85 8.61 -5.63 5.33
N LEU A 86 8.63 -6.83 5.92
CA LEU A 86 7.84 -7.98 5.47
C LEU A 86 6.33 -7.69 5.63
N VAL A 87 5.90 -7.15 6.78
CA VAL A 87 4.49 -6.74 7.02
C VAL A 87 3.98 -5.77 5.95
N VAL A 88 4.74 -4.70 5.64
CA VAL A 88 4.35 -3.72 4.62
C VAL A 88 4.18 -4.39 3.25
N THR A 89 5.13 -5.25 2.87
CA THR A 89 5.11 -5.93 1.57
C THR A 89 3.94 -6.92 1.47
N LEU A 90 3.74 -7.75 2.49
CA LEU A 90 2.61 -8.68 2.54
C LEU A 90 1.27 -7.95 2.53
N ARG A 91 1.13 -6.80 3.21
CA ARG A 91 -0.12 -6.03 3.20
C ARG A 91 -0.48 -5.53 1.80
N ILE A 92 0.51 -5.07 1.04
CA ILE A 92 0.34 -4.65 -0.36
C ILE A 92 -0.04 -5.84 -1.24
N LEU A 93 0.65 -6.99 -1.11
CA LEU A 93 0.36 -8.20 -1.88
C LEU A 93 -1.01 -8.84 -1.54
N ALA A 94 -1.45 -8.75 -0.28
CA ALA A 94 -2.69 -9.36 0.22
C ALA A 94 -3.97 -8.53 -0.04
N THR A 95 -3.81 -7.25 -0.37
CA THR A 95 -4.93 -6.28 -0.49
C THR A 95 -4.92 -5.48 -1.80
N GLY A 96 -3.79 -5.41 -2.51
CA GLY A 96 -3.65 -4.61 -3.72
C GLY A 96 -3.65 -3.08 -3.51
N ILE A 97 -3.39 -2.60 -2.28
CA ILE A 97 -3.39 -1.15 -1.98
C ILE A 97 -2.24 -0.41 -2.68
N SER A 98 -2.44 0.87 -2.97
CA SER A 98 -1.40 1.70 -3.59
C SER A 98 -0.20 1.92 -2.66
N PHE A 99 0.99 2.13 -3.23
CA PHE A 99 2.19 2.47 -2.48
C PHE A 99 2.04 3.77 -1.66
N ARG A 100 1.21 4.70 -2.14
CA ARG A 100 0.90 5.96 -1.45
C ARG A 100 0.05 5.73 -0.21
N ASP A 101 -0.98 4.89 -0.30
CA ASP A 101 -1.82 4.55 0.85
C ASP A 101 -1.02 3.78 1.90
N ALA A 102 -0.20 2.82 1.46
CA ALA A 102 0.73 2.13 2.34
C ALA A 102 1.71 3.11 3.02
N ALA A 103 2.26 4.09 2.29
CA ALA A 103 3.13 5.11 2.85
C ALA A 103 2.45 5.95 3.94
N TYR A 104 1.19 6.36 3.76
CA TYR A 104 0.44 7.07 4.81
C TYR A 104 0.12 6.19 6.02
N ARG A 105 -0.35 4.95 5.80
CA ARG A 105 -0.74 4.03 6.88
C ARG A 105 0.43 3.59 7.75
N TYR A 106 1.56 3.27 7.14
CA TYR A 106 2.80 2.89 7.82
C TYR A 106 3.70 4.07 8.17
N ARG A 107 3.31 5.31 7.82
CA ARG A 107 4.04 6.57 8.11
C ARG A 107 5.48 6.55 7.57
N MET A 108 5.60 6.17 6.30
CA MET A 108 6.85 6.06 5.54
C MET A 108 6.83 6.99 4.32
N GLY A 109 7.95 7.12 3.61
CA GLY A 109 7.98 7.79 2.30
C GLY A 109 7.56 6.80 1.20
N GLU A 110 6.81 7.27 0.19
CA GLU A 110 6.37 6.44 -0.95
C GLU A 110 7.55 5.75 -1.67
N SER A 111 8.66 6.47 -1.86
CA SER A 111 9.92 5.92 -2.39
C SER A 111 10.56 4.88 -1.48
N THR A 112 10.44 5.03 -0.16
CA THR A 112 10.92 4.06 0.84
C THR A 112 10.10 2.78 0.78
N VAL A 113 8.76 2.89 0.71
CA VAL A 113 7.86 1.72 0.55
C VAL A 113 8.16 0.98 -0.75
N ASN A 114 8.32 1.70 -1.87
CA ASN A 114 8.67 1.10 -3.17
C ASN A 114 10.01 0.32 -3.10
N SER A 115 11.04 0.91 -2.48
CA SER A 115 12.33 0.24 -2.28
C SER A 115 12.20 -1.00 -1.37
N ILE A 116 11.45 -0.90 -0.27
CA ILE A 116 11.19 -2.03 0.63
C ILE A 116 10.50 -3.18 -0.09
N VAL A 117 9.45 -2.90 -0.87
CA VAL A 117 8.68 -3.92 -1.60
C VAL A 117 9.55 -4.59 -2.66
N LYS A 118 10.36 -3.84 -3.41
CA LYS A 118 11.29 -4.41 -4.40
C LYS A 118 12.33 -5.32 -3.77
N GLU A 119 13.02 -4.84 -2.74
CA GLU A 119 14.02 -5.63 -1.99
C GLU A 119 13.37 -6.90 -1.39
N THR A 120 12.21 -6.76 -0.75
CA THR A 120 11.49 -7.87 -0.11
C THR A 120 10.98 -8.90 -1.11
N CYS A 121 10.35 -8.48 -2.21
CA CYS A 121 9.91 -9.39 -3.26
C CYS A 121 11.09 -10.10 -3.94
N SER A 122 12.23 -9.44 -4.12
CA SER A 122 13.44 -10.06 -4.67
C SER A 122 13.92 -11.22 -3.79
N GLU A 123 14.04 -11.00 -2.47
CA GLU A 123 14.50 -12.04 -1.55
C GLU A 123 13.45 -13.17 -1.37
N ILE A 124 12.15 -12.86 -1.36
CA ILE A 124 11.10 -13.90 -1.37
C ILE A 124 11.19 -14.75 -2.65
N CYS A 125 11.40 -14.14 -3.82
CA CYS A 125 11.58 -14.88 -5.07
C CYS A 125 12.86 -15.74 -5.07
N ARG A 126 13.94 -15.25 -4.44
CA ARG A 126 15.21 -15.99 -4.29
C ARG A 126 15.07 -17.22 -3.39
N VAL A 127 14.36 -17.08 -2.27
CA VAL A 127 14.13 -18.15 -1.28
C VAL A 127 13.08 -19.16 -1.76
N ARG A 128 12.06 -18.68 -2.49
CA ARG A 128 10.91 -19.49 -2.93
C ARG A 128 10.67 -19.31 -4.44
N CYS A 129 11.25 -20.23 -5.22
CA CYS A 129 10.84 -20.44 -6.61
C CYS A 129 9.34 -20.82 -6.71
N VAL A 130 8.51 -19.78 -6.95
CA VAL A 130 7.09 -19.68 -7.35
C VAL A 130 5.89 -19.95 -6.41
N PRO A 131 5.49 -21.18 -6.04
CA PRO A 131 4.06 -21.54 -5.90
C PRO A 131 3.31 -20.78 -4.79
N PHE A 132 4.00 -20.40 -3.72
CA PHE A 132 3.37 -19.77 -2.55
C PHE A 132 3.13 -18.25 -2.75
N ILE A 133 3.88 -17.57 -3.64
CA ILE A 133 3.46 -16.25 -4.16
C ILE A 133 2.23 -16.44 -5.04
N TYR A 134 2.24 -17.46 -5.90
CA TYR A 134 1.14 -17.77 -6.81
C TYR A 134 -0.18 -18.03 -6.06
N LEU A 135 -0.14 -18.60 -4.86
CA LEU A 135 -1.32 -18.81 -4.02
C LEU A 135 -1.96 -17.49 -3.55
N ILE A 136 -1.17 -16.49 -3.12
CA ILE A 136 -1.71 -15.19 -2.70
C ILE A 136 -2.30 -14.42 -3.90
N PHE A 137 -1.62 -14.43 -5.05
CA PHE A 137 -2.18 -13.84 -6.28
C PHE A 137 -3.45 -14.57 -6.76
N LYS A 138 -3.50 -15.90 -6.67
CA LYS A 138 -4.67 -16.72 -7.07
C LYS A 138 -5.88 -16.51 -6.15
N ILE A 139 -5.68 -16.25 -4.85
CA ILE A 139 -6.78 -15.88 -3.94
C ILE A 139 -7.39 -14.52 -4.32
N HIS A 140 -6.59 -13.60 -4.88
CA HIS A 140 -7.09 -12.30 -5.38
C HIS A 140 -7.89 -12.41 -6.69
N ALA A 141 -7.86 -13.57 -7.36
CA ALA A 141 -8.64 -13.87 -8.56
C ALA A 141 -10.03 -14.48 -8.27
N LEU A 142 -10.38 -14.75 -7.01
CA LEU A 142 -11.77 -14.94 -6.60
C LEU A 142 -12.35 -13.55 -6.28
N PRO A 143 -13.25 -13.01 -7.12
CA PRO A 143 -13.68 -11.64 -6.98
C PRO A 143 -14.67 -11.57 -5.82
N TYR A 144 -14.26 -10.94 -4.72
CA TYR A 144 -15.16 -10.56 -3.64
C TYR A 144 -15.99 -9.34 -4.09
N VAL A 145 -16.78 -9.53 -5.15
CA VAL A 145 -17.81 -8.57 -5.57
C VAL A 145 -18.91 -8.64 -4.53
N ASN A 146 -19.02 -7.61 -3.71
CA ASN A 146 -20.28 -7.17 -3.13
C ASN A 146 -20.12 -5.72 -2.64
N VAL A 147 -19.97 -4.83 -3.62
CA VAL A 147 -20.33 -3.41 -3.45
C VAL A 147 -21.47 -3.16 -4.45
N PRO A 148 -22.71 -2.95 -4.00
CA PRO A 148 -23.80 -2.67 -4.92
C PRO A 148 -23.56 -1.32 -5.58
N TYR A 149 -23.49 -1.31 -6.91
CA TYR A 149 -23.25 -0.11 -7.70
C TYR A 149 -24.49 0.80 -7.69
N THR A 150 -24.57 1.72 -6.73
CA THR A 150 -25.57 2.79 -6.74
C THR A 150 -25.17 3.85 -7.77
N THR A 151 -25.70 3.70 -8.98
CA THR A 151 -26.07 4.78 -9.91
C THR A 151 -25.16 6.01 -10.03
N GLY A 152 -24.40 6.05 -11.14
CA GLY A 152 -24.44 7.22 -12.03
C GLY A 152 -23.79 8.52 -11.56
N LEU A 153 -22.46 8.59 -11.63
CA LEU A 153 -21.77 9.85 -11.91
C LEU A 153 -20.47 9.56 -12.67
N GLY A 154 -20.44 9.92 -13.95
CA GLY A 154 -19.29 9.67 -14.82
C GLY A 154 -18.12 10.59 -14.51
N VAL A 155 -16.97 10.02 -14.18
CA VAL A 155 -15.70 10.75 -14.06
C VAL A 155 -14.95 10.71 -15.39
N MET A 156 -15.06 11.80 -16.13
CA MET A 156 -14.39 12.04 -17.42
C MET A 156 -12.88 12.25 -17.22
N PHE A 157 -12.06 11.31 -17.69
CA PHE A 157 -10.60 11.46 -17.71
C PHE A 157 -10.14 12.20 -18.97
N PRO A 158 -9.37 13.31 -18.85
CA PRO A 158 -8.83 14.00 -20.01
C PRO A 158 -7.54 13.31 -20.50
N LEU A 159 -7.63 12.57 -21.59
CA LEU A 159 -6.44 12.22 -22.39
C LEU A 159 -6.15 13.36 -23.37
N GLY A 160 -4.93 13.88 -23.33
CA GLY A 160 -4.51 14.98 -24.19
C GLY A 160 -4.26 14.54 -25.64
N ARG A 161 -4.90 15.23 -26.60
CA ARG A 161 -4.51 15.41 -28.02
C ARG A 161 -3.67 14.25 -28.60
N THR A 162 -4.23 13.27 -29.32
CA THR A 162 -4.83 13.47 -30.66
C THR A 162 -5.74 12.28 -31.04
N GLY A 163 -6.78 12.54 -31.85
CA GLY A 163 -7.66 11.51 -32.41
C GLY A 163 -8.84 11.14 -31.51
N SER A 164 -10.05 11.55 -31.91
CA SER A 164 -11.30 11.11 -31.27
C SER A 164 -11.81 9.83 -31.93
N ALA A 165 -11.65 8.69 -31.25
CA ALA A 165 -12.27 7.43 -31.64
C ALA A 165 -13.40 7.08 -30.65
N THR A 166 -14.62 7.53 -30.96
CA THR A 166 -15.84 7.15 -30.25
C THR A 166 -16.26 5.73 -30.64
N TYR A 167 -15.86 4.75 -29.84
CA TYR A 167 -16.36 3.38 -29.95
C TYR A 167 -17.71 3.26 -29.25
N HIS A 168 -18.79 3.17 -30.03
CA HIS A 168 -20.09 2.76 -29.51
C HIS A 168 -20.11 1.23 -29.34
N VAL A 169 -20.06 0.77 -28.09
CA VAL A 169 -20.33 -0.65 -27.77
C VAL A 169 -21.84 -0.82 -27.70
N GLN A 170 -22.45 -1.31 -28.78
CA GLN A 170 -23.81 -1.85 -28.72
C GLN A 170 -23.75 -3.26 -28.13
N TYR A 171 -24.41 -3.47 -26.99
CA TYR A 171 -24.69 -4.81 -26.51
C TYR A 171 -25.97 -5.31 -27.18
N HIS A 172 -25.86 -6.42 -27.91
CA HIS A 172 -27.02 -7.24 -28.23
C HIS A 172 -27.32 -8.10 -27.01
N ASP A 173 -28.45 -7.87 -26.37
CA ASP A 173 -28.98 -8.82 -25.38
C ASP A 173 -29.28 -10.15 -26.08
N HIS A 174 -28.72 -11.24 -25.56
CA HIS A 174 -29.15 -12.59 -25.89
C HIS A 174 -30.09 -13.07 -24.80
N ASN A 175 -31.39 -12.98 -25.08
CA ASN A 175 -32.42 -13.82 -24.47
C ASN A 175 -33.62 -13.92 -25.43
#